data_AF-A0A1H6X1A8-F1
#
_entry.id   AF-A0A1H6X1A8-F1
#
_cell.length_a   1.000
_cell.length_b   1.000
_cell.length_c   1.000
_cell.angle_alpha   90.00
_cell.angle_beta   90.00
_cell.angle_gamma   90.00
#
_symmetry.space_group_name_H-M   'P 1'
#
loop_
_entity.id
_entity.type
_entity.pdbx_description
1 polymer ?
#
loop_
_entity_poly.entity_id
_entity_poly.type
_entity_poly.pdbx_seq_one_letter_code
_entity_poly.pdbx_strand_id
1 'polypeptide(L)'
;EKKPKSKEKRTNVYFGRPYHSCDRASNENCNGLIRYFIKKGTDINTIDKDTTIDINNKINQKKRKILGYLPSEELFLNELAKLNVTGNTIFYKN
;
A
#
# COMPACT_ATOMS: atom_id res chain seq x y z
N GLU A 1 11.14 -0.99 -13.92
CA GLU A 1 11.57 -2.28 -13.34
C GLU A 1 11.55 -3.34 -14.43
N LYS A 2 12.59 -4.18 -14.54
CA LYS A 2 12.60 -5.33 -15.46
C LYS A 2 12.13 -6.57 -14.72
N LYS A 3 11.41 -7.47 -15.39
CA LYS A 3 11.02 -8.75 -14.80
C LYS A 3 12.29 -9.58 -14.52
N PRO A 4 12.41 -10.24 -13.35
CA PRO A 4 13.56 -11.08 -13.05
C PRO A 4 13.78 -12.13 -14.14
N LYS A 5 15.03 -12.31 -14.58
CA LYS A 5 15.42 -13.25 -15.65
C LYS A 5 14.77 -12.97 -17.03
N SER A 6 14.20 -11.78 -17.28
CA SER A 6 13.74 -11.40 -18.62
C SER A 6 14.15 -9.96 -19.00
N LYS A 7 14.14 -9.66 -20.30
CA LYS A 7 14.39 -8.30 -20.82
C LYS A 7 13.11 -7.44 -20.83
N GLU A 8 11.97 -8.01 -20.43
CA GLU A 8 10.67 -7.34 -20.45
C GLU A 8 10.57 -6.32 -19.33
N LYS A 9 9.99 -5.16 -19.66
CA LYS A 9 9.70 -4.12 -18.68
C LYS A 9 8.44 -4.53 -17.90
N ARG A 10 8.58 -4.78 -16.60
CA ARG A 10 7.49 -5.16 -15.70
C ARG A 10 6.60 -3.96 -15.37
N THR A 11 7.24 -2.84 -15.05
CA THR A 11 6.55 -1.60 -14.71
C THR A 11 7.41 -0.37 -15.00
N ASN A 12 6.76 0.79 -15.09
CA ASN A 12 7.40 2.09 -15.15
C ASN A 12 7.78 2.55 -13.74
N VAL A 13 8.98 3.13 -13.60
CA VAL A 13 9.50 3.62 -12.31
C VAL A 13 9.67 5.12 -12.43
N TYR A 14 9.19 5.84 -11.42
CA TYR A 14 9.24 7.29 -11.32
C TYR A 14 9.97 7.67 -10.03
N PHE A 15 10.80 8.71 -10.08
CA PHE A 15 11.55 9.22 -8.93
C PHE A 15 11.09 10.62 -8.58
N GLY A 16 11.04 10.93 -7.28
CA GLY A 16 10.87 12.30 -6.81
C GLY A 16 12.09 13.15 -7.14
N ARG A 17 11.91 14.46 -7.28
CA ARG A 17 13.00 15.38 -7.57
C ARG A 17 13.98 15.46 -6.38
N PRO A 18 15.29 15.65 -6.64
CA PRO A 18 16.26 15.90 -5.58
C PRO A 18 15.82 17.05 -4.68
N TYR A 19 15.99 16.90 -3.36
CA TYR A 19 15.64 17.90 -2.33
C TYR A 19 14.18 18.34 -2.32
N HIS A 20 13.26 17.55 -2.89
CA HIS A 20 11.84 17.90 -2.94
C HIS A 20 11.00 16.86 -2.20
N SER A 21 10.97 16.99 -0.88
CA SER A 21 10.30 16.04 0.02
C SER A 21 8.79 15.93 -0.22
N CYS A 22 8.13 16.99 -0.72
CA CYS A 22 6.69 16.99 -0.97
C CYS A 22 6.27 16.08 -2.14
N ASP A 23 7.17 15.71 -3.06
CA ASP A 23 6.87 14.73 -4.12
C ASP A 23 6.51 13.35 -3.55
N ARG A 24 6.84 13.08 -2.27
CA ARG A 24 6.52 11.83 -1.57
C ARG A 24 5.64 12.03 -0.33
N ALA A 25 4.99 13.18 -0.18
CA ALA A 25 4.25 13.52 1.05
C ALA A 25 3.19 12.48 1.42
N SER A 26 2.43 11.97 0.43
CA SER A 26 1.42 10.94 0.64
C SER A 26 2.01 9.62 1.16
N ASN A 27 3.20 9.24 0.70
CA ASN A 27 3.87 8.02 1.16
C ASN A 27 4.30 8.16 2.62
N GLU A 28 4.84 9.32 3.02
CA GLU A 28 5.23 9.56 4.41
C GLU A 28 4.01 9.59 5.35
N ASN A 29 2.88 10.15 4.90
CA ASN A 29 1.63 10.07 5.65
C ASN A 29 1.15 8.62 5.84
N CYS A 30 1.21 7.78 4.80
CA CYS A 30 0.87 6.36 4.89
C CYS A 30 1.83 5.59 5.81
N ASN A 31 3.14 5.88 5.77
CA ASN A 31 4.12 5.28 6.67
C ASN A 31 3.80 5.59 8.14
N GLY A 32 3.23 6.76 8.44
CA GLY A 32 2.75 7.12 9.77
C GLY A 32 1.67 6.16 10.32
N LEU A 33 0.81 5.61 9.47
CA LEU A 33 -0.23 4.64 9.88
C LEU A 33 0.39 3.33 10.36
N ILE A 34 1.45 2.87 9.70
CA ILE A 34 2.20 1.67 10.13
C ILE A 34 2.86 1.93 11.48
N ARG A 35 3.41 3.14 11.70
CA ARG A 35 4.08 3.53 12.94
C ARG A 35 3.16 3.65 14.15
N TYR A 36 1.84 3.72 13.95
CA TYR A 36 0.87 3.59 15.03
C TYR A 36 0.91 2.20 15.69
N PHE A 37 1.21 1.16 14.90
CA PHE A 37 1.27 -0.22 15.35
C PHE A 37 2.70 -0.69 15.63
N ILE A 38 3.66 -0.27 14.81
CA ILE A 38 5.06 -0.72 14.87
C ILE A 38 5.96 0.44 15.29
N LYS A 39 6.52 0.35 16.50
CA LYS A 39 7.42 1.36 17.04
C LYS A 39 8.66 1.54 16.16
N LYS A 40 9.23 2.74 16.19
CA LYS A 40 10.49 3.02 15.50
C LYS A 40 11.62 2.20 16.14
N GLY A 41 12.49 1.62 15.32
CA GLY A 41 13.60 0.78 15.79
C GLY A 41 13.24 -0.71 16.00
N THR A 42 11.97 -1.09 15.87
CA THR A 42 11.58 -2.51 15.84
C THR A 42 12.02 -3.15 14.53
N ASP A 43 12.66 -4.32 14.61
CA ASP A 43 12.89 -5.16 13.45
C ASP A 43 11.54 -5.69 12.93
N ILE A 44 11.17 -5.34 11.70
CA ILE A 44 9.89 -5.75 11.13
C ILE A 44 9.89 -7.25 10.84
N ASN A 45 11.06 -7.85 10.61
CA ASN A 45 11.17 -9.28 10.32
C ASN A 45 10.81 -10.16 11.53
N THR A 46 10.83 -9.59 12.75
CA THR A 46 10.44 -10.32 13.97
C THR A 46 8.93 -10.25 14.24
N ILE A 47 8.17 -9.52 13.43
CA ILE A 47 6.72 -9.40 13.57
C ILE A 47 6.08 -10.60 12.89
N ASP A 48 5.19 -11.25 13.62
CA ASP A 48 4.47 -12.40 13.10
C ASP A 48 3.60 -12.03 11.87
N LYS A 49 3.42 -13.01 10.99
CA LYS A 49 2.69 -12.84 9.74
C LYS A 49 1.22 -12.50 10.00
N ASP A 50 0.57 -13.13 10.98
CA ASP A 50 -0.83 -12.87 11.29
C ASP A 50 -1.02 -11.47 11.86
N THR A 51 -0.06 -11.04 12.69
CA THR A 51 -0.02 -9.65 13.20
C THR A 51 0.13 -8.65 12.06
N THR A 52 0.98 -8.95 11.07
CA THR A 52 1.18 -8.08 9.90
C THR A 52 -0.10 -7.97 9.05
N ILE A 53 -0.81 -9.08 8.86
CA ILE A 53 -2.09 -9.13 8.14
C ILE A 53 -3.14 -8.31 8.89
N ASP A 54 -3.25 -8.48 10.21
CA ASP A 54 -4.20 -7.72 11.05
C ASP A 54 -3.92 -6.21 11.00
N ILE A 55 -2.65 -5.80 11.10
CA ILE A 55 -2.26 -4.39 10.95
C ILE A 55 -2.67 -3.83 9.58
N ASN A 56 -2.40 -4.56 8.50
CA ASN A 56 -2.79 -4.16 7.15
C ASN A 56 -4.31 -4.03 7.02
N ASN A 57 -5.07 -4.99 7.53
CA ASN A 57 -6.53 -4.95 7.53
C ASN A 57 -7.05 -3.72 8.27
N LYS A 58 -6.52 -3.44 9.47
CA LYS A 58 -6.89 -2.25 10.25
C LYS A 58 -6.58 -0.95 9.51
N ILE A 59 -5.44 -0.85 8.83
CA ILE A 59 -5.06 0.33 8.05
C ILE A 59 -5.98 0.53 6.84
N ASN A 60 -6.33 -0.56 6.15
CA ASN A 60 -7.14 -0.54 4.94
C ASN A 60 -8.63 -0.30 5.23
N GLN A 61 -9.12 -0.80 6.37
CA GLN A 61 -10.48 -0.61 6.86
C GLN A 61 -10.69 0.72 7.58
N LYS A 62 -9.61 1.43 7.94
CA LYS A 62 -9.68 2.73 8.61
C LYS A 62 -10.44 3.73 7.75
N LYS A 63 -11.58 4.21 8.26
CA LYS A 63 -12.34 5.33 7.69
C LYS A 63 -11.51 6.60 7.69
N ARG A 64 -11.37 7.26 6.53
CA ARG A 64 -10.53 8.47 6.39
C ARG A 64 -11.40 9.65 5.97
N LYS A 65 -11.25 10.79 6.65
CA LYS A 65 -11.99 12.03 6.35
C LYS A 65 -11.82 12.49 4.89
N ILE A 66 -10.62 12.39 4.34
CA ILE A 66 -10.32 12.72 2.93
C ILE A 66 -11.08 11.84 1.93
N LEU A 67 -11.51 10.65 2.36
CA LEU A 67 -12.27 9.69 1.56
C LEU A 67 -13.77 9.74 1.89
N GLY A 68 -14.27 10.84 2.47
CA GLY A 68 -15.68 10.93 2.89
C GLY A 68 -16.02 9.96 4.02
N TYR A 69 -15.05 9.61 4.88
CA TYR A 69 -15.17 8.60 5.93
C TYR A 69 -15.43 7.18 5.42
N LEU A 70 -15.09 6.89 4.17
CA LEU A 70 -15.10 5.53 3.64
C LEU A 70 -13.75 4.81 3.87
N PRO A 71 -13.75 3.47 3.96
CA PRO A 71 -12.52 2.67 3.98
C PRO A 71 -11.77 2.74 2.65
N SER A 72 -10.44 2.75 2.72
CA SER A 72 -9.61 2.71 1.51
C SER A 72 -9.75 1.41 0.72
N GLU A 73 -9.98 0.29 1.41
CA GLU A 73 -10.16 -1.01 0.75
C GLU A 73 -11.37 -1.03 -0.18
N GLU A 74 -12.51 -0.52 0.31
CA GLU A 74 -13.75 -0.47 -0.46
C GLU A 74 -13.60 0.38 -1.72
N LEU A 75 -13.05 1.60 -1.57
CA LEU A 75 -12.81 2.48 -2.70
C LEU A 75 -11.84 1.87 -3.72
N PHE A 76 -10.80 1.20 -3.24
CA PHE A 76 -9.85 0.52 -4.12
C PHE A 76 -10.51 -0.61 -4.92
N LEU A 77 -11.34 -1.44 -4.29
CA LEU A 77 -12.10 -2.49 -4.97
C LEU A 77 -13.09 -1.91 -6.00
N ASN A 78 -13.74 -0.79 -5.68
CA ASN A 78 -14.62 -0.09 -6.61
C ASN A 78 -13.88 0.43 -7.84
N GLU A 79 -12.68 0.99 -7.69
CA GLU A 79 -11.86 1.42 -8.83
C GLU A 79 -11.36 0.23 -9.67
N LEU A 80 -10.97 -0.88 -9.03
CA LEU A 80 -10.60 -2.10 -9.76
C LEU A 80 -11.77 -2.68 -10.58
N ALA A 81 -12.98 -2.64 -10.04
CA ALA A 81 -14.18 -3.07 -10.75
C ALA A 81 -14.42 -2.23 -12.02
N LYS A 82 -14.18 -0.91 -11.97
CA LYS A 82 -14.27 -0.03 -13.15
C LYS A 82 -13.24 -0.38 -14.24
N LEU A 83 -12.10 -0.93 -13.84
CA LEU A 83 -11.04 -1.40 -14.75
C LEU A 83 -11.27 -2.85 -15.24
N ASN A 84 -12.41 -3.47 -14.91
CA ASN A 84 -12.73 -4.86 -15.24
C ASN A 84 -11.71 -5.89 -14.69
N VAL A 85 -11.04 -5.56 -13.59
CA VAL A 85 -10.08 -6.46 -12.93
C VAL A 85 -10.86 -7.45 -12.05
N THR A 86 -10.78 -8.74 -12.35
CA THR A 86 -11.51 -9.81 -11.64
C THR A 86 -10.73 -10.33 -10.42
N GLY A 87 -11.42 -10.90 -9.44
CA GLY A 87 -10.82 -11.38 -8.17
C GLY A 87 -9.63 -12.33 -8.34
N ASN A 88 -9.59 -13.13 -9.41
CA ASN A 88 -8.47 -14.05 -9.70
C ASN A 88 -7.15 -13.34 -10.05
N THR A 89 -7.20 -12.06 -10.38
CA THR A 89 -6.02 -11.23 -10.68
C THR A 89 -5.56 -10.40 -9.48
N ILE A 90 -6.30 -10.43 -8.38
CA ILE A 90 -6.03 -9.65 -7.17
C ILE A 90 -5.11 -10.43 -6.24
N PHE A 91 -3.81 -10.16 -6.33
CA PHE A 91 -2.77 -10.90 -5.60
C PHE A 91 -2.79 -10.77 -4.06
N TYR A 92 -3.51 -9.81 -3.48
CA TYR A 92 -3.48 -9.55 -2.03
C TYR A 92 -4.63 -10.21 -1.25
N LYS A 93 -5.57 -10.88 -1.93
CA LYS A 93 -6.66 -11.65 -1.29
C LYS A 93 -6.41 -13.16 -1.27
N ASN A 94 -5.38 -13.65 -1.96
CA ASN A 94 -4.99 -15.05 -2.03
C ASN A 94 -3.83 -15.37 -1.08
#